data_AF-A0A960BT09-F1
#
_entry.id   AF-A0A960BT09-F1
#
_cell.length_a   1.000
_cell.length_b   1.000
_cell.length_c   1.000
_cell.angle_alpha   90.00
_cell.angle_beta   90.00
_cell.angle_gamma   90.00
#
_symmetry.space_group_name_H-M   'P 1'
#
loop_
_entity.id
_entity.type
_entity.pdbx_description
1 polymer ?
#
loop_
_entity_poly.entity_id
_entity_poly.type
_entity_poly.pdbx_seq_one_letter_code
_entity_poly.pdbx_strand_id
1 'polypeptide(L)'
;MIELLAATVIAAAPSGSDDDRDVLYQVSTLGALQVGLLQPAASMQDLHAHGDFGLGTFVGLNGEMVVDRGTIFQVPFSGKARVAP
;
A
#
# COMPACT_ATOMS: atom_id res chain seq x y z
N MET A 1 -14.70 -2.31 5.14
CA MET A 1 -13.92 -1.74 4.02
C MET A 1 -12.93 -0.76 4.61
N ILE A 2 -11.68 -1.18 4.77
CA ILE A 2 -10.57 -0.26 5.02
C ILE A 2 -9.91 -0.08 3.67
N GLU A 3 -9.94 1.15 3.19
CA GLU A 3 -9.47 1.50 1.86
C GLU A 3 -8.16 2.28 2.00
N LEU A 4 -7.34 2.25 0.95
CA LEU A 4 -6.05 2.94 0.91
C LEU A 4 -6.13 4.22 0.12
N LEU A 5 -5.23 5.14 0.47
CA LEU A 5 -5.18 6.48 -0.09
C LEU A 5 -4.12 6.65 -1.15
N ALA A 6 -2.95 6.11 -0.83
CA ALA A 6 -1.79 6.08 -1.68
C ALA A 6 -0.89 4.99 -1.12
N ALA A 7 -0.43 4.13 -2.01
CA ALA A 7 0.45 3.03 -1.66
C ALA A 7 1.47 2.88 -2.77
N THR A 8 2.72 2.74 -2.36
CA THR A 8 3.84 2.32 -3.20
C THR A 8 4.15 0.87 -2.82
N VAL A 9 3.75 -0.07 -3.68
CA VAL A 9 4.03 -1.51 -3.52
C VAL A 9 5.09 -1.89 -4.54
N ILE A 10 6.17 -2.52 -4.07
CA ILE A 10 7.14 -3.14 -4.95
C ILE A 10 6.63 -4.56 -5.23
N ALA A 11 6.32 -4.82 -6.49
CA ALA A 11 5.74 -6.07 -6.94
C ALA A 11 6.83 -7.13 -7.12
N ALA A 12 6.99 -8.02 -6.14
CA ALA A 12 7.49 -9.36 -6.43
C ALA A 12 6.27 -10.26 -6.71
N ALA A 13 5.76 -10.27 -7.94
CA ALA A 13 4.71 -11.22 -8.33
C ALA A 13 5.27 -12.66 -8.28
N PRO A 14 4.52 -13.67 -7.78
CA PRO A 14 4.98 -15.05 -7.74
C PRO A 14 4.72 -15.84 -9.04
N SER A 15 4.47 -15.19 -10.18
CA SER A 15 4.10 -15.93 -11.41
C SER A 15 4.37 -15.13 -12.68
N GLY A 16 5.60 -15.25 -13.17
CA GLY A 16 6.12 -14.64 -14.41
C GLY A 16 7.64 -14.79 -14.36
N SER A 17 8.33 -14.81 -15.50
CA SER A 17 9.80 -14.88 -15.57
C SER A 17 10.49 -13.87 -14.64
N ASP A 18 11.77 -14.07 -14.29
CA ASP A 18 12.51 -13.18 -13.38
C ASP A 18 12.38 -11.67 -13.67
N ASP A 19 12.15 -11.28 -14.93
CA ASP A 19 11.88 -9.90 -15.36
C ASP A 19 10.60 -9.27 -14.76
N ASP A 20 9.57 -10.07 -14.42
CA ASP A 20 8.30 -9.58 -13.85
C ASP A 20 8.38 -9.28 -12.34
N ARG A 21 9.53 -9.58 -11.70
CA ARG A 21 9.73 -9.38 -10.24
C ARG A 21 10.25 -8.00 -9.87
N ASP A 22 10.59 -7.16 -10.84
CA ASP A 22 11.14 -5.81 -10.65
C ASP A 22 10.15 -4.72 -11.09
N VAL A 23 8.85 -4.93 -10.87
CA VAL A 23 7.80 -3.96 -11.23
C VAL A 23 7.43 -3.12 -10.02
N LEU A 24 7.38 -1.80 -10.18
CA LEU A 24 6.83 -0.89 -9.17
C LEU A 24 5.34 -0.66 -9.46
N TYR A 25 4.50 -1.01 -8.49
CA TYR A 25 3.07 -0.70 -8.53
C TYR A 25 2.77 0.47 -7.59
N GLN A 26 2.11 1.50 -8.12
CA GLN A 26 1.73 2.66 -7.31
C GLN A 26 0.26 3.01 -7.52
N VAL A 27 -0.46 3.10 -6.41
CA VAL A 27 -1.82 3.64 -6.36
C VAL A 27 -1.72 5.13 -6.04
N SER A 28 -2.34 5.96 -6.87
CA SER A 28 -2.29 7.42 -6.78
C SER A 28 -0.89 8.00 -7.06
N THR A 29 -0.71 9.29 -6.78
CA THR A 29 0.57 10.00 -6.91
C THR A 29 0.85 10.84 -5.68
N LEU A 30 2.13 11.12 -5.41
CA LEU A 30 2.51 12.05 -4.35
C LEU A 30 1.90 13.45 -4.57
N GLY A 31 1.77 13.90 -5.82
CA GLY A 31 1.12 15.18 -6.15
C GLY A 31 -0.36 15.21 -5.75
N ALA A 32 -1.10 14.13 -5.97
CA ALA A 32 -2.49 14.02 -5.54
C ALA A 32 -2.64 14.07 -4.00
N LEU A 33 -1.73 13.41 -3.28
CA LEU A 33 -1.67 13.50 -1.81
C LEU A 33 -1.38 14.92 -1.33
N GLN A 34 -0.42 15.61 -1.96
CA GLN A 34 0.00 16.96 -1.57
C GLN A 34 -1.14 17.98 -1.66
N VAL A 35 -2.05 17.82 -2.61
CA VAL A 35 -3.22 18.71 -2.77
C VAL A 35 -4.45 18.25 -1.97
N GLY A 36 -4.32 17.21 -1.16
CA GLY A 36 -5.38 16.76 -0.25
C GLY A 36 -6.47 15.90 -0.88
N LEU A 37 -6.18 15.18 -1.98
CA LEU A 37 -7.11 14.19 -2.53
C LEU A 37 -7.10 12.90 -1.68
N LEU A 38 -7.79 12.96 -0.55
CA LEU A 38 -7.78 11.92 0.47
C LEU A 38 -8.96 10.93 0.39
N GLN A 39 -9.47 10.65 -0.81
CA GLN A 39 -10.54 9.67 -1.02
C GLN A 39 -9.98 8.25 -1.24
N PRO A 40 -10.78 7.20 -0.97
CA PRO A 40 -10.40 5.82 -1.29
C PRO A 40 -9.93 5.64 -2.74
N ALA A 41 -8.80 4.96 -2.93
CA ALA A 41 -8.17 4.77 -4.25
C ALA A 41 -7.97 3.30 -4.64
N ALA A 42 -7.81 2.40 -3.66
CA ALA A 42 -7.71 0.96 -3.85
C ALA A 42 -8.04 0.20 -2.55
N SER A 43 -8.40 -1.07 -2.69
CA SER A 43 -8.54 -1.98 -1.55
C SER A 43 -7.21 -2.67 -1.22
N MET A 44 -7.10 -3.24 -0.02
CA MET A 44 -5.95 -4.07 0.35
C MET A 44 -5.86 -5.32 -0.53
N GLN A 45 -7.00 -5.88 -0.93
CA GLN A 45 -7.06 -7.03 -1.83
C GLN A 45 -6.45 -6.71 -3.19
N ASP A 46 -6.66 -5.49 -3.70
CA ASP A 46 -6.04 -5.05 -4.95
C ASP A 46 -4.51 -4.95 -4.80
N LEU A 47 -3.99 -4.47 -3.67
CA LEU A 47 -2.54 -4.39 -3.44
C LEU A 47 -1.88 -5.77 -3.40
N HIS A 48 -2.53 -6.76 -2.77
CA HIS A 48 -2.02 -8.12 -2.72
C HIS A 48 -1.86 -8.76 -4.11
N ALA A 49 -2.69 -8.38 -5.08
CA ALA A 49 -2.56 -8.86 -6.46
C ALA A 49 -1.28 -8.33 -7.14
N HIS A 50 -0.68 -7.26 -6.61
CA HIS A 50 0.45 -6.57 -7.18
C HIS A 50 1.73 -6.73 -6.37
N GLY A 51 1.79 -7.54 -5.31
CA GLY A 51 3.06 -7.78 -4.59
C GLY A 51 2.90 -8.05 -3.11
N ASP A 52 4.05 -8.33 -2.48
CA ASP A 52 4.15 -8.74 -1.08
C ASP A 52 5.05 -7.81 -0.24
N PHE A 53 5.59 -6.73 -0.82
CA PHE A 53 6.43 -5.76 -0.13
C PHE A 53 6.08 -4.31 -0.53
N GLY A 54 6.07 -3.38 0.42
CA GLY A 54 5.71 -1.99 0.11
C GLY A 54 5.46 -1.09 1.30
N LEU A 55 5.02 0.13 1.01
CA LEU A 55 4.71 1.18 1.98
C LEU A 55 3.62 2.11 1.46
N GLY A 56 3.00 2.91 2.33
CA GLY A 56 1.97 3.85 1.91
C GLY A 56 1.22 4.46 3.09
N THR A 57 0.00 4.93 2.85
CA THR A 57 -0.89 5.49 3.87
C THR A 57 -2.34 5.03 3.66
N PHE A 58 -3.08 4.94 4.76
CA PHE A 58 -4.51 4.67 4.74
C PHE A 58 -5.32 5.94 4.43
N VAL A 59 -6.60 5.77 4.07
CA VAL A 59 -7.55 6.86 3.84
C VAL A 59 -7.54 7.88 4.97
N GLY A 60 -7.60 9.17 4.60
CA GLY A 60 -7.57 10.28 5.56
C GLY A 60 -6.23 10.45 6.27
N LEU A 61 -5.13 9.95 5.71
CA LEU A 61 -3.79 9.95 6.35
C LEU A 61 -3.80 9.25 7.73
N ASN A 62 -4.57 8.17 7.85
CA ASN A 62 -4.69 7.41 9.10
C ASN A 62 -3.46 6.51 9.34
N GLY A 63 -2.30 7.13 9.49
CA GLY A 63 -1.03 6.46 9.72
C GLY A 63 -0.44 5.79 8.48
N GLU A 64 0.75 5.25 8.69
CA GLU A 64 1.55 4.62 7.65
C GLU A 64 1.15 3.16 7.47
N MET A 65 1.22 2.71 6.22
CA MET A 65 1.14 1.32 5.82
C MET A 65 2.55 0.80 5.58
N VAL A 66 2.83 -0.41 6.06
CA VAL A 66 4.00 -1.21 5.69
C VAL A 66 3.51 -2.58 5.25
N VAL A 67 4.00 -3.09 4.12
CA VAL A 67 3.73 -4.45 3.65
C VAL A 67 5.05 -5.23 3.72
N ASP A 68 5.07 -6.34 4.46
CA ASP A 68 6.21 -7.26 4.54
C ASP A 68 5.73 -8.70 4.39
N ARG A 69 6.27 -9.42 3.40
CA ARG A 69 5.90 -10.80 3.06
C ARG A 69 4.38 -10.99 2.98
N GLY A 70 3.72 -10.02 2.35
CA GLY A 70 2.27 -9.99 2.15
C GLY A 70 1.48 -9.62 3.39
N THR A 71 2.07 -9.44 4.56
CA THR A 71 1.33 -8.93 5.73
C THR A 71 1.27 -7.42 5.67
N ILE A 72 0.06 -6.86 5.71
CA ILE A 72 -0.16 -5.41 5.75
C ILE A 72 -0.23 -4.98 7.21
N PHE A 73 0.64 -4.06 7.59
CA PHE A 73 0.68 -3.41 8.90
C PHE A 73 0.25 -1.96 8.78
N GLN A 74 -0.46 -1.49 9.80
CA GLN A 74 -0.74 -0.08 10.02
C GLN A 74 0.04 0.42 11.23
N VAL A 75 0.78 1.51 11.05
CA VAL A 75 1.44 2.27 12.11
C VAL A 75 0.68 3.60 12.27
N PRO A 76 -0.28 3.68 13.23
CA PRO A 76 -1.07 4.89 13.45
C PRO A 76 -0.23 5.95 14.19
N PHE A 77 -0.78 7.15 14.38
CA PHE A 77 -0.14 8.22 15.16
C PHE A 77 0.36 7.77 16.55
N SER A 78 -0.28 6.76 17.13
CA SER A 78 0.12 6.14 18.41
C SER A 78 1.49 5.46 18.39
N GLY A 79 2.08 5.23 17.22
CA GLY A 79 3.34 4.50 17.02
C GLY A 79 3.25 2.99 17.22
N LYS A 80 2.09 2.45 17.63
CA LYS A 80 1.91 1.00 17.84
C LYS A 80 1.44 0.32 16.55
N ALA A 81 2.36 -0.40 15.91
CA ALA A 81 2.05 -1.21 14.73
C ALA A 81 0.98 -2.27 15.05
N ARG A 82 0.05 -2.47 14.12
CA ARG A 82 -0.98 -3.52 14.15
C ARG A 82 -1.17 -4.10 12.76
N VAL A 83 -1.62 -5.35 12.67
CA VAL A 83 -2.05 -5.93 11.39
C VAL A 83 -3.29 -5.17 10.91
N ALA A 84 -3.26 -4.74 9.64
CA ALA A 84 -4.41 -4.10 9.01
C ALA A 84 -5.50 -5.16 8.74
N PRO A 85 -6.77 -4.89 9.05
CA PRO A 85 -7.88 -5.85 8.93
C PRO A 85 -8.21 -6.29 7.50
#